data_AF-A0A4Y2J7Q9-F1
#
_entry.id   AF-A0A4Y2J7Q9-F1
#
_cell.length_a   1.000
_cell.length_b   1.000
_cell.length_c   1.000
_cell.angle_alpha   90.00
_cell.angle_beta   90.00
_cell.angle_gamma   90.00
#
_symmetry.space_group_name_H-M   'P 1'
#
loop_
_entity.id
_entity.type
_entity.pdbx_description
1 polymer ?
#
loop_
_entity_poly.entity_id
_entity_poly.type
_entity_poly.pdbx_seq_one_letter_code
_entity_poly.pdbx_strand_id
1 'polypeptide(L)'
;MQAANYLNIIADQLHPCMAFVFPIGNGISQQDNAPCHKARIVLVWFDEHTDEFHLMSWPPNSPDLNPMEHIRDVMERQLRAQTPPCPNISTLRDRCLDIWYNLSPVMYQKLVASMPRRVAAVLKAKGGATRY
;
A
#
# COMPACT_ATOMS: atom_id res chain seq x y z
N MET A 1 -11.30 -6.72 7.59
CA MET A 1 -11.21 -5.52 8.46
C MET A 1 -12.52 -4.74 8.34
N GLN A 2 -13.05 -4.17 9.43
CA GLN A 2 -14.23 -3.29 9.36
C GLN A 2 -13.82 -1.86 9.01
N ALA A 3 -14.71 -1.09 8.39
CA ALA A 3 -14.43 0.28 7.97
C ALA A 3 -14.03 1.20 9.13
N ALA A 4 -14.64 1.06 10.30
CA ALA A 4 -14.28 1.85 11.49
C ALA A 4 -12.83 1.60 11.94
N ASN A 5 -12.38 0.34 11.93
CA ASN A 5 -11.00 0.00 12.28
C ASN A 5 -10.01 0.55 11.25
N TYR A 6 -10.40 0.55 9.97
CA TYR A 6 -9.58 1.14 8.91
C TYR A 6 -9.47 2.65 9.06
N LEU A 7 -10.59 3.32 9.39
CA LEU A 7 -10.61 4.76 9.67
C LEU A 7 -9.66 5.12 10.82
N ASN A 8 -9.64 4.32 11.90
CA ASN A 8 -8.70 4.54 13.00
C ASN A 8 -7.24 4.43 12.52
N ILE A 9 -6.91 3.47 11.65
CA ILE A 9 -5.56 3.37 11.06
C ILE A 9 -5.23 4.62 10.24
N ILE A 10 -6.18 5.13 9.45
CA ILE A 10 -5.96 6.35 8.67
C ILE A 10 -5.68 7.54 9.60
N ALA A 11 -6.56 7.78 10.57
CA ALA A 11 -6.47 8.93 11.47
C ALA A 11 -5.23 8.84 12.39
N ASP A 12 -4.92 7.66 12.93
CA ASP A 12 -3.88 7.52 13.95
C ASP A 12 -2.49 7.30 13.37
N GLN A 13 -2.38 6.82 12.12
CA GLN A 13 -1.09 6.41 11.53
C GLN A 13 -0.80 7.12 10.21
N LEU A 14 -1.73 7.05 9.25
CA LEU A 14 -1.50 7.61 7.92
C LEU A 14 -1.45 9.14 7.98
N HIS A 15 -2.42 9.77 8.64
CA HIS A 15 -2.55 11.22 8.69
C HIS A 15 -1.33 11.92 9.32
N PRO A 16 -0.84 11.51 10.51
CA PRO A 16 0.41 12.04 11.07
C PRO A 16 1.62 11.82 10.16
N CYS A 17 1.70 10.66 9.48
CA CYS A 17 2.78 10.36 8.54
C CYS A 17 2.74 11.30 7.33
N MET A 18 1.54 11.56 6.78
CA MET A 18 1.37 12.48 5.65
C MET A 18 1.76 13.91 6.04
N ALA A 19 1.34 14.39 7.21
CA ALA A 19 1.73 15.71 7.71
C ALA A 19 3.26 15.83 7.91
N PHE A 20 3.92 14.75 8.33
CA PHE A 20 5.37 14.73 8.51
C PHE A 20 6.14 14.68 7.18
N VAL A 21 5.73 13.82 6.25
CA VAL A 21 6.44 13.58 4.98
C VAL A 21 6.10 14.62 3.91
N PHE A 22 4.86 15.14 3.91
CA PHE A 22 4.33 16.11 2.95
C PHE A 22 3.80 17.36 3.67
N PRO A 23 4.66 18.12 4.37
CA PRO A 23 4.21 19.20 5.27
C PRO A 23 3.55 20.39 4.55
N ILE A 24 3.65 20.46 3.22
CA ILE A 24 3.04 21.51 2.40
C ILE A 24 1.71 21.08 1.76
N GLY A 25 1.19 19.92 2.14
CA GLY A 25 -0.13 19.46 1.70
C GLY A 25 -0.16 18.81 0.31
N ASN A 26 0.99 18.47 -0.27
CA ASN A 26 1.09 17.93 -1.63
C ASN A 26 1.18 16.40 -1.69
N GLY A 27 0.84 15.73 -0.58
CA GLY A 27 0.86 14.27 -0.50
C GLY A 27 -0.25 13.63 -1.33
N ILE A 28 0.01 12.42 -1.83
CA ILE A 28 -0.98 11.60 -2.52
C ILE A 28 -1.09 10.26 -1.81
N SER A 29 -2.29 9.95 -1.32
CA SER A 29 -2.63 8.66 -0.75
C SER A 29 -3.18 7.72 -1.83
N GLN A 30 -2.72 6.48 -1.81
CA GLN A 30 -3.16 5.42 -2.70
C GLN A 30 -3.73 4.26 -1.88
N GLN A 31 -4.94 3.83 -2.21
CA GLN A 31 -5.57 2.63 -1.66
C GLN A 31 -6.35 1.92 -2.76
N ASP A 32 -6.57 0.62 -2.61
CA ASP A 32 -7.42 -0.14 -3.52
C ASP A 32 -8.92 0.11 -3.24
N ASN A 33 -9.78 -0.53 -4.04
CA ASN A 33 -11.23 -0.40 -3.91
C ASN A 33 -11.87 -1.44 -2.96
N ALA A 34 -11.13 -1.94 -1.97
CA ALA A 34 -11.71 -2.86 -0.99
C ALA A 34 -12.94 -2.24 -0.28
N PRO A 35 -13.95 -3.04 0.12
CA PRO A 35 -15.20 -2.50 0.68
C PRO A 35 -15.01 -1.56 1.87
N CYS A 36 -14.03 -1.83 2.75
CA CYS A 36 -13.73 -0.96 3.89
C CYS A 36 -13.13 0.40 3.47
N HIS A 37 -12.35 0.46 2.38
CA HIS A 37 -11.73 1.68 1.88
C HIS A 37 -12.74 2.59 1.14
N LYS A 38 -13.78 1.98 0.55
CA LYS A 38 -14.88 2.68 -0.12
C LYS A 38 -16.08 2.97 0.78
N ALA A 39 -16.01 2.61 2.05
CA ALA A 39 -17.08 2.89 3.00
C ALA A 39 -17.27 4.40 3.17
N ARG A 40 -18.54 4.84 3.31
CA ARG A 40 -18.89 6.26 3.42
C ARG A 40 -18.08 7.00 4.50
N ILE A 41 -17.92 6.39 5.68
CA ILE A 41 -17.18 7.00 6.80
C ILE A 41 -15.70 7.27 6.46
N VAL A 42 -15.09 6.45 5.60
CA VAL A 42 -13.69 6.61 5.18
C VAL A 42 -13.58 7.67 4.09
N LEU A 43 -14.50 7.64 3.12
CA LEU A 43 -14.50 8.64 2.04
C LEU A 43 -14.80 10.05 2.54
N VAL A 44 -15.73 10.20 3.49
CA VAL A 44 -16.01 11.50 4.13
C VAL A 44 -14.79 12.02 4.89
N TRP A 45 -14.08 11.15 5.62
CA TRP A 45 -12.86 11.56 6.31
C TRP A 45 -11.79 12.09 5.34
N PHE A 46 -11.58 11.42 4.19
CA PHE A 46 -10.65 11.93 3.17
C PHE A 46 -11.11 13.25 2.54
N ASP A 47 -12.42 13.45 2.36
CA ASP A 47 -13.00 14.70 1.86
C ASP A 47 -12.73 15.86 2.83
N GLU A 48 -12.92 15.62 4.14
CA GLU A 48 -12.64 16.60 5.21
C GLU A 48 -11.16 16.99 5.29
N HIS A 49 -10.24 16.13 4.84
CA HIS A 49 -8.78 16.35 4.89
C HIS A 49 -8.17 16.57 3.49
N THR A 50 -8.97 16.89 2.46
CA THR A 50 -8.47 17.00 1.08
C THR A 50 -7.47 18.13 0.87
N ASP A 51 -7.48 19.17 1.71
CA ASP A 51 -6.52 20.28 1.67
C ASP A 51 -5.15 19.89 2.24
N GLU A 52 -5.07 18.75 2.94
CA GLU A 52 -3.84 18.26 3.57
C GLU A 52 -3.14 17.20 2.73
N PHE A 53 -3.90 16.36 2.02
CA PHE A 53 -3.36 15.45 1.02
C PHE A 53 -4.49 14.86 0.18
N HIS A 54 -4.17 14.42 -1.04
CA HIS A 54 -5.17 13.95 -1.98
C HIS A 54 -5.32 12.42 -1.96
N LEU A 55 -6.55 11.92 -1.90
CA LEU A 55 -6.85 10.51 -2.16
C LEU A 55 -6.93 10.26 -3.68
N MET A 56 -6.00 9.47 -4.21
CA MET A 56 -5.98 9.13 -5.63
C MET A 56 -7.12 8.19 -6.02
N SER A 57 -7.77 8.47 -7.16
CA SER A 57 -8.70 7.54 -7.78
C SER A 57 -7.98 6.27 -8.24
N TRP A 58 -8.50 5.10 -7.91
CA TRP A 58 -7.88 3.81 -8.25
C TRP A 58 -8.75 2.96 -9.18
N PRO A 59 -8.22 2.41 -10.28
CA PRO A 59 -8.96 1.49 -11.13
C PRO A 59 -9.23 0.16 -10.41
N PRO A 60 -10.43 -0.43 -10.54
CA PRO A 60 -10.73 -1.74 -9.96
C PRO A 60 -9.85 -2.83 -10.60
N ASN A 61 -9.60 -3.91 -9.85
CA ASN A 61 -8.89 -5.10 -10.32
C ASN A 61 -7.52 -4.81 -10.98
N SER A 62 -6.79 -3.82 -10.48
CA SER A 62 -5.47 -3.42 -11.02
C SER A 62 -4.34 -3.66 -10.01
N PRO A 63 -4.08 -4.93 -9.59
CA PRO A 63 -2.99 -5.25 -8.68
C PRO A 63 -1.61 -4.98 -9.30
N ASP A 64 -1.51 -5.06 -10.63
CA ASP A 64 -0.30 -4.80 -11.40
C ASP A 64 0.18 -3.35 -11.32
N LEU A 65 -0.73 -2.42 -11.00
CA LEU A 65 -0.43 -1.03 -10.70
C LEU A 65 -0.05 -0.79 -9.24
N ASN A 66 -0.34 -1.71 -8.31
CA ASN A 66 -0.10 -1.50 -6.89
C ASN A 66 1.30 -1.98 -6.46
N PRO A 67 2.27 -1.09 -6.14
CA PRO A 67 3.61 -1.51 -5.72
C PRO A 67 3.63 -2.32 -4.43
N MET A 68 2.62 -2.17 -3.56
CA MET A 68 2.52 -2.93 -2.32
C MET A 68 2.34 -4.43 -2.55
N GLU A 69 1.76 -4.85 -3.68
CA GLU A 69 1.66 -6.28 -4.01
C GLU A 69 3.06 -6.89 -4.23
N HIS A 70 3.98 -6.12 -4.84
CA HIS A 70 5.36 -6.57 -4.99
C HIS A 70 6.09 -6.67 -3.65
N ILE A 71 5.87 -5.70 -2.75
CA ILE A 71 6.47 -5.74 -1.40
C ILE A 71 5.95 -6.96 -0.64
N ARG A 72 4.63 -7.21 -0.69
CA ARG A 72 4.00 -8.39 -0.08
C ARG A 72 4.63 -9.69 -0.59
N ASP A 73 4.78 -9.83 -1.90
CA ASP A 73 5.39 -11.01 -2.52
C ASP A 73 6.87 -11.20 -2.10
N VAL A 74 7.65 -10.12 -2.05
CA VAL A 74 9.03 -10.17 -1.51
C VAL A 74 9.05 -10.64 -0.06
N MET A 75 8.18 -10.08 0.79
CA MET A 75 8.10 -10.47 2.20
C MET A 75 7.71 -11.93 2.36
N GLU A 76 6.71 -12.39 1.60
CA GLU A 76 6.24 -13.78 1.63
C GLU A 76 7.33 -14.75 1.19
N ARG A 77 8.06 -14.43 0.11
CA ARG A 77 9.19 -15.24 -0.36
C ARG A 77 10.30 -15.34 0.68
N GLN A 78 10.66 -14.24 1.34
CA GLN A 78 11.65 -14.25 2.42
C GLN A 78 11.18 -15.07 3.61
N LEU A 79 9.92 -14.91 4.02
CA LEU A 79 9.34 -15.66 5.13
C LEU A 79 9.32 -17.17 4.84
N ARG A 80 8.94 -17.57 3.62
CA ARG A 80 8.92 -18.99 3.20
C ARG A 80 10.31 -19.62 3.13
N ALA A 81 11.37 -18.83 2.91
CA ALA A 81 12.74 -19.31 2.87
C ALA A 81 13.34 -19.58 4.27
N GLN A 82 12.73 -19.06 5.34
CA GLN A 82 13.24 -19.22 6.69
C GLN A 82 13.06 -20.66 7.21
N THR A 83 14.11 -21.20 7.84
CA THR A 83 14.13 -22.54 8.44
C THR A 83 14.51 -22.45 9.92
N PRO A 84 13.79 -23.11 10.85
CA PRO A 84 12.56 -23.89 10.61
C PRO A 84 11.36 -22.98 10.28
N PRO A 85 10.27 -23.53 9.71
CA PRO A 85 9.01 -22.80 9.51
C PRO A 85 8.49 -22.17 10.80
N CYS A 86 7.70 -21.10 10.68
CA CYS A 86 7.12 -20.42 11.84
C CYS A 86 6.20 -21.36 12.63
N PRO A 87 6.48 -21.67 13.90
CA PRO A 87 5.70 -22.63 14.68
C PRO A 87 4.39 -22.05 15.22
N ASN A 88 4.26 -20.73 15.31
CA ASN A 88 3.08 -20.06 15.85
C ASN A 88 2.96 -18.61 15.33
N ILE A 89 1.84 -17.96 15.66
CA ILE A 89 1.50 -16.61 15.21
C ILE A 89 2.46 -15.56 15.78
N SER A 90 2.98 -15.73 17.00
CA SER A 90 3.95 -14.78 17.58
C SER A 90 5.24 -14.77 16.77
N THR A 91 5.82 -15.94 16.51
CA THR A 91 7.03 -16.06 15.70
C THR A 91 6.81 -15.58 14.26
N LEU A 92 5.61 -15.82 13.70
CA LEU A 92 5.23 -15.27 12.40
C LEU A 92 5.24 -13.74 12.41
N ARG A 93 4.63 -13.11 13.42
CA ARG A 93 4.62 -11.65 13.57
C ARG A 93 6.04 -11.09 13.67
N ASP A 94 6.87 -11.67 14.51
CA ASP A 94 8.24 -11.21 14.75
C ASP A 94 9.08 -11.31 13.47
N ARG A 95 8.96 -12.41 12.74
CA ARG A 95 9.66 -12.60 11.45
C ARG A 95 9.15 -11.66 10.36
N CYS A 96 7.85 -11.40 10.29
CA CYS A 96 7.30 -10.41 9.36
C CYS A 96 7.82 -9.00 9.65
N LEU A 97 7.92 -8.62 10.93
CA LEU A 97 8.48 -7.32 11.34
C LEU A 97 9.97 -7.24 11.01
N ASP A 98 10.74 -8.28 11.33
CA ASP A 98 12.17 -8.35 11.01
C ASP A 98 12.41 -8.21 9.51
N ILE A 99 11.67 -8.96 8.68
CA ILE A 99 11.74 -8.82 7.22
C ILE A 99 11.41 -7.39 6.80
N TRP A 100 10.31 -6.83 7.29
CA TRP A 100 9.87 -5.46 6.95
C TRP A 100 10.93 -4.41 7.25
N TYR A 101 11.52 -4.44 8.44
CA TYR A 101 12.54 -3.48 8.87
C TYR A 101 13.87 -3.63 8.11
N ASN A 102 14.16 -4.82 7.58
CA ASN A 102 15.37 -5.10 6.80
C ASN A 102 15.18 -4.93 5.28
N LEU A 103 13.98 -4.58 4.80
CA LEU A 103 13.78 -4.29 3.38
C LEU A 103 14.58 -3.05 2.97
N SER A 104 15.37 -3.19 1.90
CA SER A 104 16.24 -2.13 1.41
C SER A 104 15.44 -0.91 0.93
N PRO A 105 15.79 0.32 1.35
CA PRO A 105 15.20 1.54 0.82
C PRO A 105 15.25 1.66 -0.71
N VAL A 106 16.31 1.11 -1.33
CA VAL A 106 16.50 1.08 -2.79
C VAL A 106 15.39 0.29 -3.49
N MET A 107 14.81 -0.72 -2.82
CA MET A 107 13.69 -1.48 -3.35
C MET A 107 12.46 -0.59 -3.52
N TYR A 108 12.07 0.17 -2.49
CA TYR A 108 10.94 1.09 -2.55
C TYR A 108 11.13 2.13 -3.66
N GLN A 109 12.33 2.72 -3.76
CA GLN A 109 12.66 3.68 -4.82
C GLN A 109 12.51 3.07 -6.23
N LYS A 110 13.01 1.85 -6.44
CA LYS A 110 12.88 1.15 -7.73
C LYS A 110 11.42 0.82 -8.07
N LEU A 111 10.61 0.51 -7.07
CA LEU A 111 9.18 0.25 -7.25
C LEU A 111 8.43 1.52 -7.66
N VAL A 112 8.66 2.64 -6.96
CA VAL A 112 8.09 3.94 -7.33
C VAL A 112 8.55 4.35 -8.74
N ALA A 113 9.85 4.25 -9.03
CA ALA A 113 10.41 4.55 -10.35
C ALA A 113 9.89 3.62 -11.46
N SER A 114 9.28 2.47 -11.12
CA SER A 114 8.68 1.57 -12.10
C SER A 114 7.28 2.00 -12.54
N MET A 115 6.60 2.87 -11.79
CA MET A 115 5.20 3.23 -12.03
C MET A 115 4.90 3.74 -13.45
N PRO A 116 5.70 4.64 -14.06
CA PRO A 116 5.45 5.08 -15.44
C PRO A 116 5.45 3.91 -16.44
N ARG A 117 6.31 2.90 -16.23
CA ARG A 117 6.37 1.71 -17.08
C ARG A 117 5.19 0.77 -16.87
N ARG A 118 4.70 0.63 -15.62
CA ARG A 118 3.50 -0.16 -15.29
C ARG A 118 2.26 0.44 -15.95
N VAL A 119 2.07 1.76 -15.79
CA VAL A 119 0.97 2.50 -16.42
C VAL A 119 1.02 2.39 -17.95
N ALA A 120 2.20 2.57 -18.56
CA ALA A 120 2.37 2.40 -20.00
C ALA A 120 2.02 0.98 -20.48
N ALA A 121 2.34 -0.05 -19.69
CA ALA A 121 1.97 -1.43 -20.00
C ALA A 121 0.45 -1.64 -19.97
N VAL A 122 -0.25 -1.09 -18.97
CA VAL A 122 -1.73 -1.16 -18.88
C VAL A 122 -2.38 -0.42 -20.05
N LEU A 123 -1.88 0.76 -20.40
CA LEU A 123 -2.37 1.52 -21.56
C LEU A 123 -2.16 0.74 -22.87
N LYS A 124 -0.99 0.13 -23.05
CA LYS A 124 -0.70 -0.74 -24.22
C LYS A 124 -1.61 -1.96 -24.25
N ALA A 125 -1.93 -2.53 -23.09
CA ALA A 125 -2.88 -3.63 -22.93
C ALA A 125 -4.35 -3.18 -23.00
N LYS A 126 -4.63 -1.88 -23.23
CA LYS A 126 -5.97 -1.29 -23.26
C LYS A 126 -6.78 -1.57 -21.98
N GLY A 127 -6.13 -1.48 -20.82
CA GLY A 127 -6.73 -1.78 -19.52
C GLY A 127 -6.70 -3.26 -19.13
N GLY A 128 -6.16 -4.14 -19.99
CA GLY A 128 -5.94 -5.54 -19.67
C GLY A 128 -4.78 -5.78 -18.69
N ALA A 129 -4.72 -6.99 -18.17
CA ALA A 129 -3.68 -7.42 -17.24
C ALA A 129 -2.27 -7.31 -17.86
N THR A 130 -1.30 -6.95 -17.03
CA THR A 130 0.11 -6.87 -17.42
C THR A 130 0.96 -7.90 -16.69
N ARG A 131 2.27 -7.91 -16.97
CA ARG A 131 3.25 -8.80 -16.31
C ARG A 131 3.60 -8.39 -14.87
N TYR A 132 3.09 -7.26 -14.42
CA TYR A 132 3.52 -6.58 -13.19
C TYR A 132 2.73 -7.01 -11.96
#